data_AF-A0A4Q5QSE0-F1
#
_entry.id   AF-A0A4Q5QSE0-F1
#
_cell.length_a   1.000
_cell.length_b   1.000
_cell.length_c   1.000
_cell.angle_alpha   90.00
_cell.angle_beta   90.00
_cell.angle_gamma   90.00
#
_symmetry.space_group_name_H-M   'P 1'
#
loop_
_entity.id
_entity.type
_entity.pdbx_description
1 polymer ?
#
loop_
_entity_poly.entity_id
_entity_poly.type
_entity_poly.pdbx_seq_one_letter_code
_entity_poly.pdbx_strand_id
1 'polypeptide(L)' 'TYLELKPNEFLKYTDKFDDPNLPGEMITTVSLRKSIAGTEIKITQEGIPEAIPADMCYLGWQESLEKLIKLVEPEIPDA' A
#
# COMPACT_ATOMS: atom_id res chain seq x y z
N THR A 1 -4.54 8.82 -9.03
CA THR A 1 -4.04 10.22 -8.89
C THR A 1 -3.45 10.44 -7.51
N TYR A 2 -2.34 11.18 -7.35
CA TYR A 2 -1.84 11.52 -6.01
C TYR A 2 -2.65 12.67 -5.40
N LEU A 3 -3.21 12.47 -4.20
CA LEU A 3 -4.05 13.44 -3.50
C LEU A 3 -3.30 14.21 -2.43
N GLU A 4 -2.46 13.52 -1.65
CA GLU A 4 -1.63 14.13 -0.61
C GLU A 4 -0.30 13.37 -0.52
N LEU A 5 0.79 14.11 -0.38
CA LEU A 5 2.12 13.54 -0.24
C LEU A 5 2.92 14.37 0.75
N LYS A 6 3.30 13.75 1.86
CA LYS A 6 4.25 14.26 2.85
C LYS A 6 5.44 13.30 2.87
N PRO A 7 6.61 13.73 2.38
CA PRO A 7 7.78 12.85 2.29
C PRO A 7 8.06 12.17 3.63
N ASN A 8 8.30 10.85 3.60
CA ASN A 8 8.63 10.01 4.76
C ASN A 8 7.53 9.88 5.84
N GLU A 9 6.33 10.40 5.62
CA GLU A 9 5.28 10.43 6.65
C GLU A 9 3.92 9.95 6.14
N PHE A 10 3.46 10.43 4.99
CA PHE A 10 2.09 10.20 4.55
C PHE A 10 1.95 10.22 3.04
N LEU A 11 1.14 9.32 2.52
CA LEU A 11 0.78 9.26 1.11
C LEU A 11 -0.70 8.89 0.99
N LYS A 12 -1.45 9.66 0.21
CA LYS A 12 -2.83 9.35 -0.16
C LYS A 12 -3.00 9.48 -1.65
N TYR A 13 -3.55 8.45 -2.29
CA TYR A 13 -3.78 8.45 -3.73
C TYR A 13 -5.06 7.71 -4.09
N THR A 14 -5.60 8.07 -5.25
CA THR A 14 -6.65 7.32 -5.91
C THR A 14 -6.10 6.31 -6.89
N ASP A 15 -6.83 5.21 -7.05
CA ASP A 15 -6.55 4.18 -8.03
C ASP A 15 -7.86 3.67 -8.63
N LYS A 16 -7.81 3.08 -9.83
CA LYS A 16 -8.96 2.49 -10.50
C LYS A 16 -8.50 1.35 -11.38
N PHE A 17 -9.32 0.32 -11.51
CA PHE A 17 -9.08 -0.71 -12.51
C PHE A 17 -9.39 -0.17 -13.91
N ASP A 18 -8.60 -0.61 -14.89
CA ASP A 18 -8.90 -0.36 -16.31
C ASP A 18 -10.02 -1.28 -16.82
N ASP A 19 -10.27 -2.41 -16.15
CA ASP A 19 -11.35 -3.34 -16.48
C ASP A 19 -12.72 -2.68 -16.24
N PRO A 20 -13.54 -2.48 -17.28
CA PRO A 20 -14.87 -1.90 -17.15
C PRO A 20 -15.81 -2.66 -16.19
N ASN A 21 -15.53 -3.95 -15.92
CA ASN A 21 -16.30 -4.78 -15.01
C ASN A 21 -15.95 -4.57 -13.52
N LEU A 22 -14.89 -3.81 -13.24
CA LEU A 22 -14.47 -3.45 -11.88
C LEU A 22 -14.56 -1.93 -11.68
N PRO A 23 -15.77 -1.33 -11.82
CA PRO A 23 -15.94 0.11 -11.70
C PRO A 23 -15.72 0.56 -10.26
N GLY A 24 -15.23 1.78 -10.11
CA GLY A 24 -15.00 2.41 -8.82
C GLY A 24 -13.66 3.10 -8.78
N GLU A 25 -13.58 4.18 -8.01
CA GLU A 25 -12.31 4.79 -7.63
C GLU A 25 -12.00 4.36 -6.19
N MET A 26 -10.85 3.74 -6.00
CA MET A 26 -10.32 3.36 -4.71
C MET A 26 -9.46 4.48 -4.15
N ILE A 27 -9.40 4.58 -2.83
CA ILE A 27 -8.47 5.46 -2.12
C ILE A 27 -7.54 4.60 -1.29
N THR A 28 -6.23 4.73 -1.50
CA THR A 28 -5.22 4.13 -0.64
C THR A 28 -4.55 5.21 0.19
N THR A 29 -4.53 4.99 1.50
CA THR A 29 -3.85 5.83 2.48
C THR A 29 -2.72 5.04 3.12
N VAL A 30 -1.51 5.56 3.05
CA VAL A 30 -0.30 4.99 3.67
C VAL A 30 0.24 5.99 4.67
N SER A 31 0.44 5.55 5.90
CA SER A 31 1.11 6.33 6.96
C SER A 31 2.35 5.61 7.43
N LEU A 32 3.42 6.39 7.57
CA LEU A 32 4.73 5.95 8.03
C LEU A 32 5.06 6.70 9.32
N ARG A 33 5.57 5.97 10.30
CA ARG A 33 5.97 6.55 11.57
C ARG A 33 7.30 5.95 12.03
N LYS A 34 8.22 6.81 12.45
CA LYS A 34 9.46 6.35 13.07
C LYS A 34 9.17 5.52 14.33
N SER A 35 9.84 4.37 14.42
CA SER A 35 9.79 3.42 15.53
C SER A 35 11.21 3.18 16.06
N ILE A 36 11.34 2.62 17.26
CA ILE A 36 12.64 2.19 17.79
C ILE A 36 13.25 1.06 16.96
N ALA A 37 12.42 0.24 16.31
CA ALA A 37 12.84 -0.89 15.50
C ALA A 37 12.89 -0.58 13.98
N GLY A 38 12.81 0.71 13.58
CA GLY A 38 12.75 1.12 12.17
C GLY A 38 11.54 2.00 11.89
N THR A 39 10.65 1.55 11.00
CA THR A 39 9.47 2.31 10.56
C THR A 39 8.20 1.49 10.71
N GLU A 40 7.23 2.00 11.47
CA GLU A 40 5.85 1.49 11.46
C GLU A 40 5.16 1.96 10.18
N ILE A 41 4.50 1.03 9.48
CA ILE A 41 3.67 1.31 8.31
C ILE A 41 2.23 0.89 8.58
N LYS A 42 1.27 1.75 8.21
CA LYS A 42 -0.16 1.40 8.18
C LYS A 42 -0.76 1.80 6.85
N ILE A 43 -1.54 0.88 6.28
CA ILE A 43 -2.18 1.04 4.98
C ILE A 43 -3.67 0.80 5.15
N THR A 44 -4.49 1.65 4.54
CA THR A 44 -5.93 1.45 4.42
C THR A 44 -6.31 1.67 2.96
N GLN A 45 -7.07 0.73 2.40
CA GLN A 45 -7.62 0.82 1.06
C GLN A 45 -9.14 0.82 1.15
N GLU A 46 -9.75 1.89 0.65
CA GLU A 46 -11.18 2.16 0.71
C GLU A 46 -11.77 2.17 -0.71
N GLY A 47 -13.07 1.92 -0.82
CA GLY A 47 -13.77 1.97 -2.12
C GLY A 47 -13.43 0.81 -3.05
N ILE A 48 -12.96 -0.32 -2.51
CA ILE A 48 -12.71 -1.54 -3.29
C ILE A 48 -14.02 -1.98 -3.96
N PRO A 49 -14.05 -2.23 -5.29
CA PRO A 49 -15.25 -2.69 -5.97
C PRO A 49 -15.84 -3.94 -5.33
N GLU A 50 -17.17 -3.98 -5.15
CA GLU A 50 -17.86 -5.08 -4.45
C GLU A 50 -17.63 -6.47 -5.07
N ALA A 51 -17.31 -6.51 -6.37
CA ALA A 51 -16.97 -7.74 -7.07
C ALA A 51 -15.66 -8.38 -6.61
N ILE A 52 -14.81 -7.64 -5.90
CA ILE A 52 -13.51 -8.11 -5.41
C ILE A 52 -13.65 -8.54 -3.95
N PRO A 53 -13.42 -9.83 -3.63
CA PRO A 53 -13.43 -10.28 -2.24
C PRO A 53 -12.32 -9.61 -1.42
N ALA A 54 -12.68 -9.03 -0.28
CA ALA A 54 -11.73 -8.34 0.60
C ALA A 54 -10.57 -9.24 1.04
N ASP A 55 -10.82 -10.54 1.26
CA ASP A 55 -9.79 -11.52 1.63
C ASP A 55 -8.70 -11.65 0.56
N MET A 56 -9.07 -11.54 -0.74
CA MET A 56 -8.09 -11.55 -1.83
C MET A 56 -7.24 -10.28 -1.85
N CYS A 57 -7.83 -9.13 -1.48
CA CYS A 57 -7.06 -7.89 -1.31
C CYS A 57 -6.08 -8.00 -0.15
N TYR A 58 -6.49 -8.57 0.99
CA TYR A 58 -5.58 -8.81 2.11
C TYR A 58 -4.41 -9.72 1.73
N LEU A 59 -4.68 -10.81 1.01
CA LEU A 59 -3.63 -11.71 0.53
C LEU A 59 -2.62 -10.97 -0.37
N GLY A 60 -3.11 -10.21 -1.36
CA GLY A 60 -2.25 -9.43 -2.25
C GLY A 60 -1.41 -8.38 -1.52
N TRP A 61 -1.98 -7.70 -0.51
CA TRP A 61 -1.25 -6.77 0.34
C TRP A 61 -0.20 -7.46 1.20
N GLN A 62 -0.51 -8.61 1.79
CA GLN A 62 0.44 -9.40 2.59
C GLN A 62 1.65 -9.81 1.76
N GLU A 63 1.44 -10.34 0.55
CA GLU A 63 2.53 -10.70 -0.36
C GLU A 63 3.37 -9.49 -0.79
N SER A 64 2.73 -8.34 -1.01
CA SER A 64 3.40 -7.10 -1.38
C SER A 64 4.26 -6.57 -0.23
N LEU A 65 3.75 -6.61 1.01
CA LEU A 65 4.49 -6.20 2.21
C LEU A 65 5.65 -7.17 2.52
N GLU A 66 5.48 -8.46 2.29
CA GLU A 66 6.58 -9.43 2.44
C GLU A 66 7.73 -9.13 1.45
N LYS A 67 7.40 -8.79 0.20
CA LYS A 67 8.40 -8.37 -0.79
C LYS A 67 9.06 -7.04 -0.41
N LEU A 68 8.28 -6.10 0.13
CA LEU A 68 8.80 -4.82 0.60
C LEU A 68 9.82 -5.02 1.73
N ILE A 69 9.50 -5.85 2.73
CA ILE A 69 10.40 -6.23 3.82
C ILE A 69 11.73 -6.75 3.27
N LYS A 70 11.67 -7.71 2.34
CA LYS A 70 12.87 -8.29 1.69
C LYS A 70 13.70 -7.29 0.90
N LEU A 71 13.10 -6.20 0.43
CA LEU A 71 13.78 -5.14 -0.31
C LEU A 71 14.43 -4.10 0.59
N VAL A 72 13.77 -3.72 1.69
CA VAL A 72 14.14 -2.52 2.46
C VAL A 72 14.84 -2.81 3.80
N GLU A 73 14.71 -4.02 4.34
CA GLU A 73 15.34 -4.37 5.63
C GLU A 73 16.79 -4.87 5.53
N PRO A 74 17.19 -5.68 4.53
CA PRO A 74 18.56 -6.16 4.47
C PRO A 74 19.56 -5.01 4.29
N GLU A 75 20.60 -4.98 5.13
CA GLU A 75 21.83 -4.26 4.79
C GLU A 75 22.55 -5.09 3.73
N ILE A 76 22.50 -4.64 2.47
CA ILE A 76 23.23 -5.25 1.37
C ILE A 76 24.63 -4.62 1.37
N PRO A 77 25.70 -5.33 1.77
CA PRO A 77 27.06 -4.83 1.61
C PRO A 77 27.31 -4.63 0.13
N ASP A 78 28.05 -3.58 -0.25
CA ASP A 78 28.28 -3.17 -1.65
C ASP A 78 28.36 -4.37 -2.60
N ALA A 79 27.41 -4.41 -3.55
CA ALA A 79 27.32 -5.43 -4.60
C ALA A 79 28.47 -5.30 -5.62
#